data_AF-A0A1I8MJ67-F1
#
_entry.id   AF-A0A1I8MJ67-F1
#
_cell.length_a   1.000
_cell.length_b   1.000
_cell.length_c   1.000
_cell.angle_alpha   90.00
_cell.angle_beta   90.00
_cell.angle_gamma   90.00
#
_symmetry.space_group_name_H-M   'P 1'
#
loop_
_entity.id
_entity.type
_entity.pdbx_description
1 polymer ?
#
loop_
_entity_poly.entity_id
_entity_poly.type
_entity_poly.pdbx_seq_one_letter_code
_entity_poly.pdbx_strand_id
1 'polypeptide(L)'
;MQVEMKLLANKVKKEEDVVKTTQSIMFLTSQLMLLSSRLKHIGDNLIDVLTDAYHGRISPLLLTPHQLLLELQTIKAHIPPSRALPVREDNVSDFFKLMKSKGRAMKIHIIFEIRLPLVNLQQYDLFKMTSVPMLQSGRFISIVLKSTLLAANVHRD
;
A
#
# COMPACT_ATOMS: atom_id res chain seq x y z
N MET A 1 -15.91 -69.74 25.38
CA MET A 1 -15.26 -69.56 24.06
C MET A 1 -16.09 -68.76 23.03
N GLN A 2 -17.15 -69.28 22.38
CA GLN A 2 -17.87 -68.49 21.34
C GLN A 2 -18.58 -67.22 21.88
N VAL A 3 -19.12 -67.27 23.09
CA VAL A 3 -19.80 -66.12 23.73
C VAL A 3 -18.80 -65.02 24.12
N GLU A 4 -17.64 -65.40 24.66
CA GLU A 4 -16.56 -64.46 24.99
C GLU A 4 -15.98 -63.80 23.74
N MET A 5 -15.80 -64.56 22.65
CA MET A 5 -15.33 -64.01 21.37
C MET A 5 -16.29 -62.96 20.80
N LYS A 6 -17.62 -63.13 20.96
CA LYS A 6 -18.61 -62.12 20.57
C LYS A 6 -18.57 -60.88 21.47
N LEU A 7 -18.39 -61.05 22.78
CA LEU A 7 -18.25 -59.95 23.74
C LEU A 7 -17.00 -59.10 23.45
N LEU A 8 -15.88 -59.77 23.15
CA LEU A 8 -14.63 -59.12 22.73
C LEU A 8 -14.81 -58.37 21.42
N ALA A 9 -15.41 -58.98 20.39
CA ALA A 9 -15.65 -58.32 19.11
C ALA A 9 -16.52 -57.06 19.23
N ASN A 10 -17.56 -57.10 20.07
CA ASN A 10 -18.41 -55.93 20.32
C ASN A 10 -17.66 -54.82 21.08
N LYS A 11 -16.78 -55.18 22.02
CA LYS A 11 -15.95 -54.21 22.74
C LYS A 11 -14.94 -53.54 21.81
N VAL A 12 -14.26 -54.31 20.96
CA VAL A 12 -13.31 -53.79 19.96
C VAL A 12 -14.01 -52.86 18.97
N LYS A 13 -15.19 -53.24 18.46
CA LYS A 13 -15.95 -52.37 17.56
C LYS A 13 -16.35 -51.05 18.21
N LYS A 14 -16.77 -51.09 19.48
CA LYS A 14 -17.09 -49.89 20.25
C LYS A 14 -15.85 -48.99 20.45
N GLU A 15 -14.69 -49.56 20.74
CA GLU A 15 -13.43 -48.81 20.86
C GLU A 15 -13.00 -48.22 19.50
N GLU A 16 -13.17 -48.96 18.40
CA GLU A 16 -12.89 -48.47 17.04
C GLU A 16 -13.79 -47.27 16.67
N ASP A 17 -15.08 -47.34 16.99
CA ASP A 17 -16.03 -46.24 16.76
C ASP A 17 -15.67 -44.99 17.59
N VAL A 18 -15.21 -45.18 18.85
CA VAL A 18 -14.72 -44.10 19.70
C VAL A 18 -13.45 -43.47 19.11
N VAL A 19 -12.52 -44.28 18.59
CA VAL A 19 -11.29 -43.79 17.96
C VAL A 19 -11.62 -42.98 16.70
N LYS A 20 -12.49 -43.48 15.81
CA LYS A 20 -12.94 -42.77 14.59
C LYS A 20 -13.62 -41.44 14.92
N THR A 21 -14.46 -41.43 15.96
CA THR A 21 -15.13 -40.22 16.44
C THR A 21 -14.11 -39.22 16.98
N THR A 22 -13.15 -39.68 17.77
CA THR A 22 -12.07 -38.84 18.33
C THR A 22 -11.20 -38.23 17.23
N GLN A 23 -10.83 -39.01 16.21
CA GLN A 23 -10.08 -38.54 15.06
C GLN A 23 -10.86 -37.47 14.28
N SER A 24 -12.16 -37.69 14.07
CA SER A 24 -13.05 -36.71 13.42
C SER A 24 -13.12 -35.40 14.21
N ILE A 25 -13.25 -35.48 15.54
CA ILE A 25 -13.24 -34.31 16.42
C ILE A 25 -11.90 -33.57 16.33
N MET A 26 -10.77 -34.28 16.43
CA MET A 26 -9.43 -33.69 16.32
C MET A 26 -9.22 -32.98 14.97
N PHE A 27 -9.71 -33.57 13.89
CA PHE A 27 -9.67 -32.95 12.56
C PHE A 27 -10.48 -31.65 12.54
N LEU A 28 -11.74 -31.69 13.01
CA LEU A 28 -12.60 -30.51 13.05
C LEU A 28 -12.04 -29.40 13.95
N THR A 29 -11.47 -29.74 15.11
CA THR A 29 -10.82 -28.75 15.99
C THR A 29 -9.62 -28.11 15.32
N SER A 30 -8.84 -28.86 14.55
CA SER A 30 -7.69 -28.34 13.81
C SER A 30 -8.12 -27.36 12.72
N GLN A 31 -9.20 -27.68 11.99
CA GLN A 31 -9.79 -26.79 10.99
C GLN A 31 -10.32 -25.49 11.62
N LEU A 32 -11.00 -25.58 12.76
CA LEU A 32 -11.49 -24.42 13.50
C LEU A 32 -10.35 -23.53 14.00
N MET A 33 -9.26 -24.12 14.51
CA MET A 33 -8.08 -23.37 14.92
C MET A 33 -7.44 -22.64 13.74
N LEU A 34 -7.32 -23.29 12.58
CA LEU A 34 -6.80 -22.66 11.37
C LEU A 34 -7.68 -21.48 10.92
N LEU A 35 -9.01 -21.66 10.94
CA LEU A 35 -9.94 -20.60 10.60
C LEU A 35 -9.84 -19.43 11.58
N SER A 36 -9.79 -19.71 12.88
CA SER A 36 -9.64 -18.68 13.92
C SER A 36 -8.34 -17.89 13.74
N SER A 37 -7.23 -18.57 13.45
CA SER A 37 -5.95 -17.93 13.15
C SER A 37 -6.02 -17.04 11.91
N ARG A 38 -6.70 -17.49 10.86
CA ARG A 38 -6.89 -16.68 9.64
C ARG A 38 -7.74 -15.44 9.91
N LEU A 39 -8.82 -15.58 10.67
CA LEU A 39 -9.67 -14.45 11.06
C LEU A 39 -8.91 -13.43 11.89
N LYS A 40 -8.08 -13.90 12.83
CA LYS A 40 -7.21 -13.02 13.62
C LYS A 40 -6.23 -12.27 12.72
N HIS A 41 -5.54 -12.96 11.82
CA HIS A 41 -4.61 -12.34 10.87
C HIS A 41 -5.29 -11.31 9.96
N ILE A 42 -6.52 -11.56 9.52
CA ILE A 42 -7.30 -10.57 8.74
C ILE A 42 -7.61 -9.34 9.62
N GLY A 43 -8.00 -9.56 10.88
CA GLY A 43 -8.23 -8.48 11.84
C GLY A 43 -6.99 -7.61 12.05
N ASP A 44 -5.85 -8.23 12.32
CA ASP A 44 -4.57 -7.55 12.53
C ASP A 44 -4.19 -6.72 11.27
N ASN A 45 -4.30 -7.31 10.08
CA ASN A 45 -4.05 -6.61 8.81
C ASN A 45 -4.97 -5.39 8.61
N LEU A 46 -6.26 -5.50 8.96
CA LEU A 46 -7.20 -4.38 8.84
C LEU A 46 -6.83 -3.23 9.77
N ILE A 47 -6.38 -3.56 11.00
CA ILE A 47 -5.90 -2.55 11.95
C ILE A 47 -4.65 -1.86 11.41
N ASP A 48 -3.71 -2.60 10.82
CA ASP A 48 -2.50 -2.02 10.22
C ASP A 48 -2.85 -1.08 9.07
N VAL A 49 -3.74 -1.49 8.16
CA VAL A 49 -4.20 -0.67 7.04
C VAL A 49 -4.87 0.62 7.53
N LEU A 50 -5.76 0.51 8.53
CA LEU A 50 -6.42 1.67 9.11
C LEU A 50 -5.44 2.60 9.82
N THR A 51 -4.43 2.04 10.48
CA THR A 51 -3.37 2.80 11.15
C THR A 51 -2.52 3.55 10.14
N ASP A 52 -2.13 2.93 9.03
CA ASP A 52 -1.42 3.62 7.96
C ASP A 52 -2.27 4.75 7.36
N ALA A 53 -3.56 4.51 7.12
CA ALA A 53 -4.46 5.52 6.61
C ALA A 53 -4.70 6.68 7.58
N TYR A 54 -4.70 6.41 8.89
CA TYR A 54 -4.74 7.45 9.93
C TYR A 54 -3.50 8.35 9.85
N HIS A 55 -2.32 7.77 9.59
CA HIS A 55 -1.08 8.52 9.35
C HIS A 55 -0.97 9.12 7.95
N GLY A 56 -2.02 9.00 7.13
CA GLY A 56 -2.04 9.53 5.77
C GLY A 56 -1.24 8.73 4.75
N ARG A 57 -0.76 7.53 5.10
CA ARG A 57 0.01 6.63 4.23
C ARG A 57 -0.90 5.59 3.58
N ILE A 58 -0.50 5.05 2.44
CA ILE A 58 -1.17 3.91 1.81
C ILE A 58 -0.48 2.64 2.28
N SER A 59 -1.25 1.71 2.84
CA SER A 59 -0.73 0.39 3.18
C SER A 59 -0.64 -0.48 1.91
N PRO A 60 0.49 -1.17 1.67
CA PRO A 60 0.61 -2.15 0.58
C PRO A 60 -0.38 -3.32 0.70
N LEU A 61 -0.92 -3.56 1.91
CA LEU A 61 -1.98 -4.55 2.17
C LEU A 61 -3.32 -4.13 1.55
N LEU A 62 -3.52 -2.82 1.32
CA LEU A 62 -4.72 -2.27 0.66
C LEU A 62 -4.54 -2.17 -0.85
N LEU A 63 -3.41 -1.61 -1.29
CA LEU A 63 -3.10 -1.41 -2.70
C LEU A 63 -1.60 -1.58 -2.90
N THR A 64 -1.19 -2.59 -3.67
CA THR A 64 0.23 -2.78 -3.98
C THR A 64 0.71 -1.76 -5.03
N PRO A 65 2.01 -1.45 -5.10
CA PRO A 65 2.56 -0.58 -6.14
C PRO A 65 2.25 -1.06 -7.57
N HIS A 66 2.21 -2.38 -7.79
CA HIS A 66 1.88 -2.95 -9.09
C HIS A 66 0.39 -2.78 -9.43
N GLN A 67 -0.51 -3.03 -8.49
CA GLN A 67 -1.94 -2.74 -8.68
C GLN A 67 -2.20 -1.26 -8.94
N LEU A 68 -1.49 -0.38 -8.23
CA LEU A 68 -1.56 1.06 -8.47
C LEU A 68 -1.24 1.41 -9.93
N LEU A 69 -0.19 0.84 -10.53
CA LEU A 69 0.12 1.09 -11.95
C LEU A 69 -1.05 0.77 -12.88
N LEU A 70 -1.72 -0.36 -12.64
CA LEU A 70 -2.87 -0.78 -13.43
C LEU A 70 -4.04 0.20 -13.26
N GLU A 71 -4.33 0.60 -12.02
CA GLU A 71 -5.38 1.59 -11.74
C GLU A 71 -5.06 2.96 -12.35
N LEU A 72 -3.78 3.37 -12.33
CA LEU A 72 -3.33 4.61 -12.94
C LEU A 72 -3.54 4.64 -14.45
N GLN A 73 -3.38 3.50 -15.13
CA GLN A 73 -3.69 3.39 -16.56
C GLN A 73 -5.18 3.63 -16.83
N THR A 74 -6.05 3.08 -15.99
CA THR A 74 -7.51 3.26 -16.07
C THR A 74 -7.92 4.72 -15.88
N ILE A 75 -7.35 5.41 -14.88
CA ILE A 75 -7.73 6.80 -14.58
C ILE A 75 -7.01 7.83 -15.46
N LYS A 76 -5.99 7.43 -16.24
CA LYS A 76 -5.18 8.36 -17.06
C LYS A 76 -6.03 9.22 -17.98
N ALA A 77 -7.10 8.65 -18.54
CA ALA A 77 -8.05 9.34 -19.42
C ALA A 77 -8.84 10.47 -18.72
N HIS A 78 -8.92 10.44 -17.39
CA HIS A 78 -9.68 11.40 -16.58
C HIS A 78 -8.81 12.52 -16.00
N ILE A 79 -7.51 12.52 -16.30
CA ILE A 79 -6.59 13.55 -15.82
C ILE A 79 -6.79 14.82 -16.64
N PRO A 80 -6.86 16.01 -16.01
CA PRO A 80 -6.94 17.27 -16.73
C PRO A 80 -5.77 17.44 -17.71
N PRO A 81 -5.99 17.97 -18.92
CA PRO A 81 -4.98 18.02 -19.98
C PRO A 81 -3.74 18.87 -19.65
N SER A 82 -3.82 19.77 -18.67
CA SER A 82 -2.69 20.60 -18.20
C SER A 82 -1.83 19.93 -17.12
N ARG A 83 -2.17 18.71 -16.72
CA ARG A 83 -1.50 17.97 -15.65
C ARG A 83 -1.08 16.59 -16.10
N ALA A 84 -0.04 16.06 -15.46
CA ALA A 84 0.42 14.70 -15.67
C ALA A 84 0.65 13.97 -14.35
N LEU A 85 0.61 12.65 -14.40
CA LEU A 85 1.12 11.81 -13.33
C LEU A 85 2.64 11.69 -13.45
N PRO A 86 3.42 12.04 -12.41
CA PRO A 86 4.87 11.89 -12.39
C PRO A 86 5.30 10.43 -12.12
N VAL A 87 4.71 9.47 -12.83
CA VAL A 87 4.90 8.03 -12.60
C VAL A 87 5.35 7.32 -13.88
N ARG A 88 6.31 6.42 -13.71
CA ARG A 88 6.93 5.54 -14.69
C ARG A 88 7.23 4.21 -14.01
N GLU A 89 7.46 3.16 -14.78
CA GLU A 89 7.75 1.83 -14.23
C GLU A 89 8.97 1.80 -13.28
N ASP A 90 9.96 2.64 -13.53
CA ASP A 90 11.19 2.75 -12.75
C ASP A 90 11.05 3.55 -11.44
N ASN A 91 9.98 4.33 -11.27
CA ASN A 91 9.82 5.22 -10.11
C ASN A 91 8.54 4.97 -9.28
N VAL A 92 7.81 3.88 -9.55
CA VAL A 92 6.52 3.58 -8.90
C VAL A 92 6.63 3.54 -7.38
N SER A 93 7.70 2.96 -6.84
CA SER A 93 7.90 2.87 -5.39
C SER A 93 8.00 4.25 -4.74
N ASP A 94 8.69 5.18 -5.39
CA ASP A 94 8.83 6.55 -4.89
C ASP A 94 7.54 7.34 -5.07
N PHE A 95 6.87 7.17 -6.21
CA PHE A 95 5.54 7.74 -6.42
C PHE A 95 4.53 7.26 -5.35
N PHE A 96 4.55 5.96 -5.02
CA PHE A 96 3.69 5.37 -3.99
C PHE A 96 3.87 6.03 -2.62
N LYS A 97 5.11 6.41 -2.25
CA LYS A 97 5.41 7.12 -0.99
C LYS A 97 4.87 8.55 -0.95
N LEU A 98 4.73 9.19 -2.11
CA LEU A 98 4.22 10.57 -2.21
C LEU A 98 2.69 10.64 -2.11
N MET A 99 2.02 9.53 -2.35
CA MET A 99 0.56 9.45 -2.28
C MET A 99 0.08 9.52 -0.83
N LYS A 100 -1.12 10.07 -0.66
CA LYS A 100 -1.75 10.15 0.65
C LYS A 100 -3.05 9.37 0.65
N SER A 101 -3.35 8.71 1.76
CA SER A 101 -4.62 8.02 1.94
C SER A 101 -5.41 8.62 3.10
N LYS A 102 -6.74 8.45 3.07
CA LYS A 102 -7.60 8.69 4.23
C LYS A 102 -8.61 7.56 4.31
N GLY A 103 -8.70 6.92 5.47
CA GLY A 103 -9.71 5.92 5.76
C GLY A 103 -10.93 6.57 6.43
N ARG A 104 -12.13 6.19 5.99
CA ARG A 104 -13.38 6.50 6.69
C ARG A 104 -14.17 5.22 6.91
N ALA A 105 -14.37 4.86 8.17
CA ALA A 105 -15.27 3.79 8.55
C ALA A 105 -16.73 4.29 8.52
N MET A 106 -17.59 3.48 7.92
CA MET A 106 -19.05 3.59 7.96
C MET A 106 -19.61 2.34 8.68
N LYS A 107 -20.93 2.26 8.83
CA LYS A 107 -21.57 1.16 9.59
C LYS A 107 -21.20 -0.25 9.11
N ILE A 108 -21.06 -0.42 7.79
CA ILE A 108 -20.80 -1.73 7.16
C ILE A 108 -19.67 -1.71 6.13
N HIS A 109 -19.05 -0.56 5.89
CA HIS A 109 -18.00 -0.40 4.87
C HIS A 109 -16.88 0.49 5.40
N ILE A 110 -15.68 0.28 4.88
CA ILE A 110 -14.55 1.18 5.05
C ILE A 110 -14.20 1.72 3.67
N ILE A 111 -14.14 3.04 3.54
CA ILE A 111 -13.79 3.72 2.29
C ILE A 111 -12.41 4.33 2.45
N PHE A 112 -11.54 4.09 1.47
CA PHE A 112 -10.23 4.70 1.39
C PHE A 112 -10.20 5.73 0.26
N GLU A 113 -9.98 6.99 0.61
CA GLU A 113 -9.72 8.07 -0.34
C GLU A 113 -8.21 8.13 -0.59
N ILE A 114 -7.80 7.87 -1.83
CA ILE A 114 -6.41 7.95 -2.24
C ILE A 114 -6.19 9.23 -3.05
N ARG A 115 -5.22 10.04 -2.62
CA ARG A 115 -4.84 11.30 -3.29
C ARG A 115 -3.56 11.11 -4.06
N LEU A 116 -3.65 11.36 -5.35
CA LEU A 116 -2.56 11.26 -6.30
C LEU A 116 -1.92 12.64 -6.51
N PRO A 117 -0.59 12.78 -6.33
CA PRO A 117 0.09 14.00 -6.71
C PRO A 117 0.16 14.11 -8.23
N LEU A 118 -0.27 15.26 -8.75
CA LEU A 118 -0.16 15.62 -10.17
C LEU A 118 0.88 16.72 -10.35
N VAL A 119 1.58 16.69 -11.46
CA VAL A 119 2.53 17.75 -11.86
C VAL A 119 1.96 18.58 -12.99
N ASN A 120 2.38 19.84 -13.06
CA ASN A 120 2.08 20.69 -14.21
C ASN A 120 2.95 20.24 -15.40
N LEU A 121 2.36 20.24 -16.61
CA LEU A 121 3.09 19.93 -17.84
C LEU A 121 3.98 21.09 -18.33
N GLN A 122 3.88 22.24 -17.68
CA GLN A 122 4.69 23.40 -17.99
C GLN A 122 6.17 23.09 -17.82
N GLN A 123 6.92 23.20 -18.91
CA GLN A 123 8.37 23.00 -18.92
C GLN A 123 9.08 24.25 -18.42
N TYR A 124 10.15 24.03 -17.68
CA TYR A 124 11.03 25.07 -17.17
C TYR A 124 12.46 24.69 -17.54
N ASP A 125 13.21 25.66 -18.02
CA ASP A 125 14.64 25.53 -18.19
C ASP A 125 15.32 25.75 -16.84
N LEU A 126 16.19 24.81 -16.47
CA LEU A 126 16.92 24.86 -15.22
C LEU A 126 18.33 25.43 -15.46
N PHE A 127 18.56 26.64 -14.95
CA PHE A 127 19.82 27.34 -15.04
C PHE A 127 20.64 27.19 -13.78
N LYS A 128 21.91 26.86 -13.93
CA LYS A 128 22.89 26.94 -12.84
C LYS A 128 23.34 28.39 -12.68
N MET A 129 22.98 28.99 -11.56
CA MET A 129 23.34 30.37 -11.25
C MET A 129 24.80 30.43 -10.80
N THR A 130 25.57 31.32 -11.42
CA THR A 130 26.94 31.65 -11.02
C THR A 130 26.99 33.13 -10.69
N SER A 131 27.50 33.47 -9.51
CA SER A 131 27.70 34.86 -9.13
C SER A 131 28.87 35.43 -9.92
N VAL A 132 28.66 36.56 -10.58
CA VAL A 132 29.69 37.30 -11.29
C VAL A 132 29.95 38.60 -10.51
N PRO A 133 31.15 38.80 -9.95
CA PRO A 133 31.52 40.05 -9.30
C PRO A 133 31.47 41.21 -10.29
N MET A 134 30.95 42.37 -9.88
CA MET A 134 30.84 43.55 -10.73
C MET A 134 31.49 44.77 -10.07
N LEU A 135 32.05 45.66 -10.88
CA LEU A 135 32.58 46.94 -10.43
C LEU A 135 31.50 48.02 -10.58
N GLN A 136 31.03 48.60 -9.49
CA GLN A 136 30.06 49.69 -9.50
C GLN A 136 30.58 50.84 -8.64
N SER A 137 30.69 52.04 -9.22
CA SER A 137 31.20 53.24 -8.56
C SER A 137 32.58 53.03 -7.88
N GLY A 138 33.48 52.29 -8.54
CA GLY A 138 34.83 52.01 -8.04
C GLY A 138 34.92 50.96 -6.93
N ARG A 139 33.81 50.30 -6.57
CA ARG A 139 33.80 49.21 -5.57
C ARG A 139 33.40 47.90 -6.24
N PHE A 140 34.06 46.81 -5.87
CA PHE A 140 33.63 45.47 -6.23
C PHE A 140 32.43 45.08 -5.37
N ILE A 141 31.35 44.70 -6.04
CA ILE A 141 30.13 44.20 -5.43
C ILE A 141 29.94 42.77 -5.92
N SER A 142 29.71 41.86 -4.98
CA SER A 142 29.41 40.46 -5.28
C SER A 142 27.97 40.15 -4.88
N ILE A 143 27.23 39.48 -5.77
CA ILE A 143 25.85 39.08 -5.51
C ILE A 143 25.88 37.73 -4.81
N VAL A 144 25.36 37.67 -3.58
CA VAL A 144 25.20 36.39 -2.87
C VAL A 144 23.93 35.72 -3.36
N LEU A 145 24.11 34.57 -4.04
CA LEU A 145 22.99 33.77 -4.52
C LEU A 145 22.30 33.07 -3.35
N LYS A 146 20.96 33.17 -3.28
CA LYS A 146 20.15 32.41 -2.31
C LYS A 146 19.93 30.95 -2.72
N SER A 147 20.06 30.64 -4.02
CA SER A 147 19.92 29.32 -4.62
C SER A 147 20.91 29.16 -5.76
N THR A 148 21.46 27.96 -5.93
CA THR A 148 22.36 27.60 -7.04
C THR A 148 21.62 27.29 -8.34
N LEU A 149 20.31 27.08 -8.28
CA LEU A 149 19.46 26.73 -9.41
C LEU A 149 18.33 27.75 -9.57
N LEU A 150 18.07 28.14 -10.81
CA LEU A 150 16.95 28.97 -11.23
C LEU A 150 16.14 28.20 -12.26
N ALA A 151 14.85 27.97 -11.99
CA ALA A 151 13.92 27.46 -12.99
C ALA A 151 13.19 28.64 -13.64
N ALA A 152 13.29 28.79 -14.95
CA ALA A 152 12.60 29.84 -15.70
C ALA A 152 11.84 29.24 -16.88
N ASN A 153 10.65 29.76 -17.17
CA ASN A 153 9.91 29.40 -18.37
C ASN A 153 10.28 30.39 -19.47
N VAL A 154 11.33 30.09 -20.22
CA VAL A 154 11.89 30.99 -21.25
C VAL A 154 11.04 30.97 -22.53
N HIS A 155 10.08 30.05 -22.63
CA HIS A 155 9.25 29.86 -23.83
C HIS A 155 7.86 30.51 -23.67
N ARG A 156 7.66 31.26 -22.59
CA ARG A 156 6.42 31.98 -22.31
C ARG A 156 6.64 33.47 -22.53
N ASP A 157 6.90 33.82 -23.78
CA ASP A 157 6.86 35.17 -24.35
C ASP A 157 6.08 35.13 -25.68
#